data_AF-A0AB37YTZ8-F1
#
_entry.id   AF-A0AB37YTZ8-F1
#
_cell.length_a   1.000
_cell.length_b   1.000
_cell.length_c   1.000
_cell.angle_alpha   90.00
_cell.angle_beta   90.00
_cell.angle_gamma   90.00
#
_symmetry.space_group_name_H-M   'P 1'
#
loop_
_entity.id
_entity.type
_entity.pdbx_description
1 polymer ?
#
loop_
_entity_poly.entity_id
_entity_poly.type
_entity_poly.pdbx_seq_one_letter_code
_entity_poly.pdbx_strand_id
1 'polypeptide(L)'
;MKRKYIVTIICTFIVIGTFVFHKANELKYTKAINQLNHIKNIAHRGASAYAPEHTIAAYKLGQQLRGDYIEIDLQMTKDGHLVAMHDETVNRTTNGTGLVKEHTLEEIKQLNAGSFF
;
A
#
# COMPACT_ATOMS: atom_id res chain seq x y z
N MET A 1 58.29 23.99 11.94
CA MET A 1 57.71 22.62 11.92
C MET A 1 56.19 22.61 12.19
N LYS A 2 55.70 23.19 13.30
CA LYS A 2 54.28 23.17 13.70
C LYS A 2 53.24 23.64 12.65
N ARG A 3 53.54 24.68 11.86
CA ARG A 3 52.64 25.22 10.82
C ARG A 3 52.36 24.24 9.67
N LYS A 4 53.32 23.39 9.29
CA LYS A 4 53.14 22.38 8.24
C LYS A 4 52.18 21.27 8.70
N TYR A 5 52.30 20.82 9.96
CA TYR A 5 51.38 19.83 10.56
C TYR A 5 49.95 20.34 10.65
N ILE A 6 49.75 21.60 11.04
CA ILE A 6 48.40 22.21 11.10
C ILE A 6 47.75 22.22 9.71
N VAL A 7 48.50 22.61 8.67
CA VAL A 7 48.00 22.62 7.28
C VAL A 7 47.66 21.20 6.82
N THR A 8 48.53 20.22 7.08
CA THR A 8 48.27 18.82 6.71
C THR A 8 47.02 18.28 7.39
N ILE A 9 46.84 18.53 8.69
CA ILE A 9 45.65 18.10 9.43
C ILE A 9 44.37 18.71 8.85
N ILE A 10 44.37 20.01 8.56
CA ILE A 10 43.22 20.69 7.94
C ILE A 10 42.91 20.09 6.56
N CYS A 11 43.92 19.87 5.72
CA CYS A 11 43.73 19.24 4.41
C CYS A 11 43.14 17.83 4.55
N THR A 12 43.62 17.02 5.49
CA THR A 12 43.09 15.68 5.74
C THR A 12 41.62 15.72 6.17
N PHE A 13 41.25 16.63 7.08
CA PHE A 13 39.85 16.80 7.49
C PHE A 13 38.95 17.27 6.35
N ILE A 14 39.43 18.16 5.47
CA ILE A 14 38.67 18.60 4.30
C ILE A 14 38.44 17.42 3.34
N VAL A 15 39.47 16.62 3.05
CA VAL A 15 39.36 15.44 2.15
C VAL A 15 38.42 14.38 2.74
N ILE A 16 38.51 14.10 4.04
CA ILE A 16 37.60 13.16 4.70
C ILE A 16 36.17 13.73 4.68
N GLY A 17 36.01 15.02 4.99
CA GLY A 17 34.72 15.70 4.98
C GLY A 17 34.03 15.66 3.62
N THR A 18 34.77 15.95 2.54
CA THR A 18 34.23 15.87 1.16
C THR A 18 33.90 14.45 0.76
N PHE A 19 34.73 13.46 1.13
CA PHE A 19 34.46 12.05 0.88
C PHE A 19 33.19 11.56 1.60
N VAL A 20 33.05 11.87 2.89
CA VAL A 20 31.87 11.52 3.69
C VAL A 20 30.62 12.21 3.14
N PHE A 21 30.71 13.50 2.80
CA PHE A 21 29.59 14.25 2.20
C PHE A 21 29.15 13.66 0.85
N HIS A 22 30.11 13.29 0.00
CA HIS A 22 29.83 12.66 -1.29
C HIS A 22 29.15 11.30 -1.12
N LYS A 23 29.65 10.44 -0.21
CA LYS A 23 29.02 9.15 0.09
C LYS A 23 27.62 9.29 0.67
N ALA A 24 27.40 10.25 1.57
CA ALA A 24 26.07 10.52 2.12
C ALA A 24 25.08 10.95 1.02
N ASN A 25 25.53 11.75 0.04
CA ASN A 25 24.71 12.11 -1.12
C ASN A 25 24.44 10.92 -2.04
N GLU A 26 25.44 10.11 -2.40
CA GLU A 26 25.24 8.90 -3.21
C GLU A 26 24.17 7.98 -2.59
N LEU A 27 24.27 7.69 -1.28
CA LEU A 27 23.29 6.87 -0.55
C LEU A 27 21.86 7.43 -0.63
N LYS A 28 21.70 8.75 -0.52
CA LYS A 28 20.39 9.41 -0.67
C LYS A 28 19.83 9.24 -2.09
N TYR A 29 20.66 9.44 -3.11
CA TYR A 29 20.25 9.27 -4.50
C TYR A 29 19.91 7.81 -4.84
N THR A 30 20.72 6.85 -4.41
CA THR A 30 20.44 5.42 -4.63
C THR A 30 19.15 4.99 -3.95
N LYS A 31 18.87 5.45 -2.73
CA LYS A 31 17.61 5.16 -2.04
C LYS A 31 16.40 5.74 -2.77
N ALA A 32 16.50 6.98 -3.25
CA ALA A 32 15.44 7.63 -4.02
C ALA A 32 15.18 6.94 -5.37
N ILE A 33 16.24 6.57 -6.10
CA ILE A 33 16.13 5.86 -7.38
C ILE A 33 15.57 4.45 -7.19
N ASN A 34 16.01 3.71 -6.17
CA ASN A 34 15.46 2.39 -5.85
C ASN A 34 13.98 2.45 -5.47
N GLN A 35 13.53 3.54 -4.86
CA GLN A 35 12.12 3.75 -4.55
C GLN A 35 11.29 4.03 -5.82
N LEU A 36 11.84 4.73 -6.81
CA LEU A 36 11.20 4.98 -8.11
C LEU A 36 11.11 3.72 -8.98
N ASN A 37 12.08 2.82 -8.88
CA ASN A 37 12.12 1.57 -9.65
C ASN A 37 11.43 0.38 -8.96
N HIS A 38 10.74 0.62 -7.84
CA HIS A 38 10.00 -0.43 -7.14
C HIS A 38 8.68 -0.72 -7.85
N ILE A 39 8.56 -1.90 -8.47
CA ILE A 39 7.29 -2.40 -9.01
C ILE A 39 6.28 -2.45 -7.86
N LYS A 40 5.15 -1.75 -8.01
CA LYS A 40 4.09 -1.75 -7.00
C LYS A 40 3.23 -2.99 -7.16
N ASN A 41 3.23 -3.83 -6.14
CA ASN A 41 2.35 -4.97 -6.00
C ASN A 41 1.03 -4.52 -5.37
N ILE A 42 -0.01 -4.41 -6.18
CA ILE A 42 -1.34 -3.96 -5.74
C ILE A 42 -2.20 -5.18 -5.44
N ALA A 43 -2.65 -5.34 -4.19
CA ALA A 43 -3.53 -6.41 -3.78
C ALA A 43 -4.96 -6.15 -4.30
N HIS A 44 -5.22 -6.57 -5.54
CA HIS A 44 -6.50 -6.43 -6.26
C HIS A 44 -7.66 -7.03 -5.46
N ARG A 45 -8.51 -6.18 -4.90
CA ARG A 45 -9.61 -6.51 -3.98
C ARG A 45 -9.16 -7.23 -2.70
N GLY A 46 -7.91 -7.02 -2.29
CA GLY A 46 -7.19 -7.81 -1.28
C GLY A 46 -6.44 -8.99 -1.89
N ALA A 47 -6.18 -10.03 -1.10
CA ALA A 47 -5.68 -11.31 -1.59
C ALA A 47 -6.82 -12.16 -2.18
N SER A 48 -7.52 -11.61 -3.19
CA SER A 48 -8.77 -12.15 -3.74
C SER A 48 -8.67 -13.55 -4.36
N ALA A 49 -7.47 -13.99 -4.71
CA ALA A 49 -7.23 -15.38 -5.16
C ALA A 49 -7.21 -16.40 -4.00
N TYR A 50 -7.13 -15.93 -2.74
CA TYR A 50 -6.93 -16.77 -1.56
C TYR A 50 -7.97 -16.54 -0.46
N ALA A 51 -8.76 -15.47 -0.56
CA ALA A 51 -9.80 -15.11 0.39
C ALA A 51 -10.92 -14.34 -0.35
N PRO A 52 -12.16 -14.34 0.17
CA PRO A 52 -13.28 -13.66 -0.46
C PRO A 52 -13.01 -12.17 -0.68
N GLU A 53 -13.15 -11.70 -1.92
CA GLU A 53 -12.82 -10.33 -2.34
C GLU A 53 -13.54 -9.27 -1.49
N HIS A 54 -12.90 -8.11 -1.28
CA HIS A 54 -13.45 -6.98 -0.51
C HIS A 54 -13.86 -7.28 0.95
N THR A 55 -13.36 -8.37 1.52
CA THR A 55 -13.51 -8.64 2.95
C THR A 55 -12.28 -8.23 3.75
N ILE A 56 -12.46 -8.00 5.05
CA ILE A 56 -11.34 -7.80 5.98
C ILE A 56 -10.35 -8.97 5.95
N ALA A 57 -10.81 -10.19 5.69
CA ALA A 57 -9.94 -11.36 5.55
C ALA A 57 -9.00 -11.23 4.35
N ALA A 58 -9.53 -10.89 3.17
CA ALA A 58 -8.71 -10.66 1.98
C ALA A 58 -7.75 -9.48 2.15
N TYR A 59 -8.18 -8.40 2.80
CA TYR A 59 -7.31 -7.25 3.05
C TYR A 59 -6.17 -7.57 4.03
N LYS A 60 -6.45 -8.26 5.14
CA LYS A 60 -5.42 -8.72 6.08
C LYS A 60 -4.44 -9.65 5.40
N LEU A 61 -4.92 -10.60 4.59
CA LEU A 61 -4.05 -11.52 3.88
C LEU A 61 -3.20 -10.81 2.82
N GLY A 62 -3.76 -9.84 2.08
CA GLY A 62 -3.01 -9.01 1.13
C GLY A 62 -1.84 -8.28 1.79
N GLN A 63 -2.06 -7.73 3.00
CA GLN A 63 -1.01 -7.13 3.81
C GLN A 63 0.03 -8.17 4.28
N GLN A 64 -0.41 -9.35 4.74
CA GLN A 64 0.49 -10.43 5.16
C GLN A 64 1.38 -10.93 4.00
N LEU A 65 0.85 -10.93 2.78
CA LEU A 65 1.57 -11.26 1.55
C LEU A 65 2.42 -10.09 1.00
N ARG A 66 2.57 -9.01 1.78
CA ARG A 66 3.41 -7.83 1.46
C ARG A 66 2.99 -7.08 0.20
N GLY A 67 1.68 -6.96 -0.04
CA GLY A 67 1.17 -6.00 -1.02
C GLY A 67 1.55 -4.56 -0.62
N ASP A 68 1.94 -3.75 -1.60
CA ASP A 68 2.22 -2.31 -1.40
C ASP A 68 0.93 -1.52 -1.15
N TYR A 69 -0.17 -1.95 -1.78
CA TYR A 69 -1.47 -1.30 -1.71
C TYR A 69 -2.58 -2.32 -1.53
N ILE A 70 -3.66 -1.87 -0.89
CA ILE A 70 -4.97 -2.51 -0.94
C ILE A 70 -5.78 -1.78 -2.01
N GLU A 71 -6.33 -2.53 -2.95
CA GLU A 71 -7.22 -2.00 -3.99
C GLU A 71 -8.69 -2.18 -3.55
N ILE A 72 -9.51 -1.18 -3.86
CA ILE A 72 -10.88 -1.05 -3.37
C ILE A 72 -11.76 -0.48 -4.48
N ASP A 73 -12.67 -1.31 -4.98
CA ASP A 73 -13.82 -0.91 -5.78
C ASP A 73 -14.93 -0.37 -4.86
N LEU A 74 -15.55 0.74 -5.24
CA LEU A 74 -16.55 1.41 -4.42
C LEU A 74 -17.94 1.35 -5.04
N GLN A 75 -18.93 1.05 -4.20
CA GLN A 75 -20.36 1.22 -4.47
C GLN A 75 -20.98 2.11 -3.39
N MET A 76 -22.21 2.56 -3.61
CA MET A 76 -22.95 3.39 -2.66
C MET A 76 -24.29 2.76 -2.31
N THR A 77 -24.59 2.71 -1.01
CA THR A 77 -25.86 2.22 -0.47
C THR A 77 -27.00 3.22 -0.66
N LYS A 78 -28.25 2.77 -0.47
CA LYS A 78 -29.46 3.58 -0.50
C LYS A 78 -29.41 4.78 0.44
N ASP A 79 -28.77 4.62 1.59
CA ASP A 79 -28.60 5.64 2.64
C ASP A 79 -27.26 6.39 2.54
N GLY A 80 -26.57 6.31 1.39
CA GLY A 80 -25.45 7.19 1.05
C GLY A 80 -24.07 6.78 1.59
N HIS A 81 -23.92 5.53 2.07
CA HIS A 81 -22.64 5.03 2.55
C HIS A 81 -21.83 4.39 1.42
N LEU A 82 -20.52 4.68 1.37
CA LEU A 82 -19.60 3.97 0.50
C LEU A 82 -19.26 2.61 1.08
N VAL A 83 -19.31 1.57 0.25
CA VAL A 83 -18.97 0.19 0.59
C VAL A 83 -18.00 -0.40 -0.43
N ALA A 84 -17.17 -1.35 0.01
CA ALA A 84 -16.25 -2.06 -0.86
C ALA A 84 -16.96 -3.23 -1.56
N MET A 85 -17.18 -3.12 -2.85
CA MET A 85 -17.81 -4.16 -3.69
C MET A 85 -17.53 -3.86 -5.15
N HIS A 86 -17.15 -4.87 -5.92
CA HIS A 86 -16.86 -4.67 -7.34
C HIS A 86 -18.14 -4.47 -8.18
N ASP A 87 -19.13 -5.33 -7.98
CA ASP A 87 -20.35 -5.32 -8.79
C ASP A 87 -21.36 -4.30 -8.26
N GLU A 88 -22.24 -3.78 -9.13
CA GLU A 88 -23.39 -2.97 -8.71
C GLU A 88 -24.46 -3.77 -7.96
N THR A 89 -24.39 -5.10 -8.00
CA THR A 89 -25.31 -6.03 -7.33
C THR A 89 -24.60 -6.85 -6.27
N VAL A 90 -25.34 -7.28 -5.25
CA VAL A 90 -24.81 -8.15 -4.20
C VAL A 90 -24.79 -9.64 -4.60
N ASN A 91 -25.30 -9.99 -5.79
CA ASN A 91 -25.65 -11.35 -6.18
C ASN A 91 -24.46 -12.32 -6.23
N ARG A 92 -23.31 -11.88 -6.76
CA ARG A 92 -22.17 -12.77 -7.05
C ARG A 92 -21.39 -13.13 -5.79
N THR A 93 -21.23 -12.18 -4.87
CA THR A 93 -20.30 -12.26 -3.75
C THR A 93 -20.99 -12.31 -2.40
N THR A 94 -22.32 -12.46 -2.36
CA THR A 94 -23.07 -12.60 -1.11
C THR A 94 -24.18 -13.64 -1.23
N ASN A 95 -24.90 -13.88 -0.13
CA ASN A 95 -26.13 -14.66 -0.09
C ASN A 95 -27.41 -13.84 -0.39
N GLY A 96 -27.28 -12.58 -0.77
CA GLY A 96 -28.41 -11.69 -1.12
C GLY A 96 -28.60 -11.53 -2.63
N THR A 97 -29.60 -10.74 -3.01
CA THR A 97 -29.86 -10.35 -4.40
C THR A 97 -30.26 -8.88 -4.50
N GLY A 98 -30.03 -8.26 -5.67
CA GLY A 98 -30.43 -6.87 -5.96
C GLY A 98 -29.26 -5.90 -6.01
N LEU A 99 -29.57 -4.63 -6.30
CA LEU A 99 -28.55 -3.58 -6.45
C LEU A 99 -28.08 -3.07 -5.08
N VAL A 100 -26.80 -2.73 -4.96
CA VAL A 100 -26.23 -2.15 -3.72
C VAL A 100 -26.98 -0.86 -3.33
N LYS A 101 -27.30 -0.01 -4.32
CA LYS A 101 -28.04 1.24 -4.12
C LYS A 101 -29.49 1.08 -3.64
N GLU A 102 -30.01 -0.15 -3.63
CA GLU A 102 -31.36 -0.46 -3.13
C GLU A 102 -31.35 -0.91 -1.67
N HIS A 103 -30.18 -1.20 -1.10
CA HIS A 103 -29.99 -1.63 0.28
C HIS A 103 -29.41 -0.50 1.14
N THR A 104 -29.86 -0.38 2.38
CA THR A 104 -29.21 0.43 3.42
C THR A 104 -27.90 -0.23 3.89
N LEU A 105 -27.03 0.53 4.56
CA LEU A 105 -25.81 -0.05 5.13
C LEU A 105 -26.12 -1.15 6.16
N GLU A 106 -27.21 -1.00 6.92
CA GLU A 106 -27.65 -2.00 7.90
C GLU A 106 -28.00 -3.33 7.22
N GLU A 107 -28.76 -3.29 6.13
CA GLU A 107 -29.11 -4.48 5.34
C GLU A 107 -27.88 -5.12 4.68
N ILE A 108 -26.98 -4.32 4.09
CA ILE A 108 -25.72 -4.82 3.50
C ILE A 108 -24.88 -5.56 4.55
N LYS A 109 -24.83 -5.07 5.79
CA LYS A 109 -24.06 -5.70 6.87
C LYS A 109 -24.62 -7.05 7.35
N GLN A 110 -25.87 -7.38 7.01
CA GLN A 110 -26.45 -8.70 7.31
C GLN A 110 -26.07 -9.77 6.26
N LEU A 111 -25.53 -9.35 5.12
CA LEU A 111 -25.14 -10.27 4.05
C LEU A 111 -23.85 -11.03 4.41
N ASN A 112 -23.79 -12.30 4.04
CA ASN A 112 -22.59 -13.12 4.12
C ASN A 112 -21.78 -12.96 2.84
N ALA A 113 -20.70 -12.19 2.92
CA ALA A 113 -19.79 -11.92 1.80
C ALA A 113 -18.59 -12.90 1.72
N GLY A 114 -18.73 -14.13 2.22
CA GLY A 114 -17.61 -15.07 2.32
C GLY A 114 -17.91 -16.50 1.89
N SER A 115 -19.11 -17.03 2.17
CA SER A 115 -19.42 -18.44 1.93
C SER A 115 -19.49 -18.87 0.46
N PHE A 116 -19.43 -17.95 -0.49
CA PHE A 116 -19.44 -18.24 -1.93
C PHE A 116 -18.06 -18.67 -2.47
N PHE A 117 -17.00 -18.36 -1.73
CA PHE A 117 -15.60 -18.52 -2.14
C PHE A 117 -15.06 -19.89 -1.72
#